data_AF-A0A0L0QWQ4-F1
#
_entry.id   AF-A0A0L0QWQ4-F1
#
_cell.length_a   1.000
_cell.length_b   1.000
_cell.length_c   1.000
_cell.angle_alpha   90.00
_cell.angle_beta   90.00
_cell.angle_gamma   90.00
#
_symmetry.space_group_name_H-M   'P 1'
#
loop_
_entity.id
_entity.type
_entity.pdbx_description
1 polymer ?
#
loop_
_entity_poly.entity_id
_entity_poly.type
_entity_poly.pdbx_seq_one_letter_code
_entity_poly.pdbx_strand_id
1 'polypeptide(L)'
;MARRQKQKLMFHFLIFVCFFIGILLGLYGQDLAYFLNEKVYTAIYPIYYLTASTITSISMFLISLLFVYIAAKKKILSKTISSRYAWSIFITGFFISCWSMFVLAMWWG
;
A
#
# COMPACT_ATOMS: atom_id res chain seq x y z
N MET A 1 -7.29 17.34 -26.13
CA MET A 1 -6.94 17.73 -24.73
C MET A 1 -7.62 16.86 -23.66
N ALA A 2 -8.92 16.54 -23.77
CA ALA A 2 -9.67 15.77 -22.76
C ALA A 2 -9.07 14.39 -22.37
N ARG A 3 -8.52 13.63 -23.34
CA ARG A 3 -7.94 12.29 -23.08
C ARG A 3 -6.73 12.34 -22.13
N ARG A 4 -5.89 13.37 -22.24
CA ARG A 4 -4.67 13.53 -21.42
C ARG A 4 -5.00 13.98 -20.00
N GLN A 5 -6.05 14.79 -19.81
CA GLN A 5 -6.56 15.13 -18.49
C GLN A 5 -7.17 13.92 -17.78
N LYS A 6 -8.00 13.12 -18.47
CA LYS A 6 -8.54 11.86 -17.91
C LYS A 6 -7.44 10.91 -17.45
N GLN A 7 -6.37 10.77 -18.25
CA GLN A 7 -5.20 9.96 -17.87
C GLN A 7 -4.50 10.49 -16.62
N LYS A 8 -4.28 11.80 -16.50
CA LYS A 8 -3.69 12.38 -15.28
C LYS A 8 -4.54 12.06 -14.05
N LEU A 9 -5.85 12.30 -14.12
CA LEU A 9 -6.77 12.03 -13.01
C LEU A 9 -6.72 10.56 -12.60
N MET A 10 -6.76 9.64 -13.58
CA MET A 10 -6.68 8.21 -13.35
C MET A 10 -5.39 7.81 -12.61
N PHE A 11 -4.24 8.34 -13.00
CA PHE A 11 -2.97 8.04 -12.31
C PHE A 11 -2.94 8.58 -10.87
N HIS A 12 -3.43 9.81 -10.63
CA HIS A 12 -3.52 10.34 -9.27
C HIS A 12 -4.42 9.46 -8.40
N PHE A 13 -5.57 9.06 -8.93
CA PHE A 13 -6.51 8.19 -8.23
C PHE A 13 -5.90 6.83 -7.90
N LEU A 14 -5.28 6.15 -8.87
CA LEU A 14 -4.65 4.83 -8.65
C LEU A 14 -3.51 4.90 -7.63
N ILE A 15 -2.64 5.92 -7.73
CA ILE A 15 -1.56 6.12 -6.76
C ILE A 15 -2.14 6.34 -5.36
N PHE A 16 -3.16 7.18 -5.24
CA PHE A 16 -3.77 7.49 -3.95
C PHE A 16 -4.45 6.27 -3.32
N VAL A 17 -5.24 5.51 -4.10
CA VAL A 17 -5.94 4.32 -3.62
C VAL A 17 -4.95 3.25 -3.17
N CYS A 18 -3.95 2.92 -3.98
CA CYS A 18 -2.94 1.92 -3.60
C CYS A 18 -2.16 2.37 -2.35
N PHE A 19 -1.74 3.64 -2.31
CA PHE A 19 -1.02 4.18 -1.17
C PHE A 19 -1.84 4.10 0.12
N PHE A 20 -3.11 4.50 0.06
CA PHE A 20 -4.00 4.50 1.22
C PHE A 20 -4.35 3.09 1.68
N ILE A 21 -4.62 2.16 0.77
CA ILE A 21 -4.85 0.75 1.11
C ILE A 21 -3.61 0.15 1.79
N GLY A 22 -2.41 0.46 1.28
CA GLY A 22 -1.15 0.03 1.91
C GLY A 22 -1.04 0.52 3.36
N ILE A 23 -1.35 1.79 3.61
CA ILE A 23 -1.38 2.37 4.97
C ILE A 23 -2.35 1.59 5.87
N LEU A 24 -3.60 1.40 5.42
CA LEU A 24 -4.62 0.74 6.22
C LEU A 24 -4.22 -0.70 6.57
N LEU A 25 -3.76 -1.47 5.58
CA LEU A 25 -3.38 -2.86 5.80
C LEU A 25 -2.12 -3.00 6.66
N GLY A 26 -1.16 -2.08 6.55
CA GLY A 26 0.06 -2.12 7.33
C GLY A 26 -0.12 -1.68 8.79
N LEU A 27 -0.98 -0.69 9.05
CA LEU A 27 -1.24 -0.22 10.41
C LEU A 27 -2.27 -1.08 11.15
N TYR A 28 -3.35 -1.47 10.47
CA TYR A 28 -4.48 -2.19 11.08
C TYR A 28 -4.52 -3.68 10.70
N GLY A 29 -3.42 -4.22 10.17
CA GLY A 29 -3.36 -5.62 9.73
C GLY A 29 -3.65 -6.62 10.85
N GLN A 30 -3.24 -6.32 12.08
CA GLN A 30 -3.51 -7.15 13.25
C GLN A 30 -4.99 -7.15 13.65
N ASP A 31 -5.61 -5.97 13.74
CA ASP A 31 -7.04 -5.84 14.04
C ASP A 31 -7.89 -6.56 12.98
N LEU A 32 -7.51 -6.42 11.71
CA LEU A 32 -8.15 -7.12 10.61
C LEU A 32 -7.98 -8.65 10.72
N ALA A 33 -6.79 -9.13 11.10
CA ALA A 33 -6.53 -10.56 11.28
C ALA A 33 -7.38 -11.16 12.41
N TYR A 34 -7.52 -10.46 13.53
CA TYR A 34 -8.41 -10.88 14.61
C TYR A 34 -9.87 -10.86 14.19
N PHE A 35 -10.32 -9.79 13.53
CA PHE A 35 -11.70 -9.70 13.04
C PHE A 35 -12.05 -10.85 12.06
N LEU A 36 -11.15 -11.15 11.11
CA LEU A 36 -11.35 -12.23 10.16
C LEU A 36 -11.38 -13.59 10.83
N ASN A 37 -10.49 -13.84 11.80
CA ASN A 37 -10.51 -15.08 12.56
C ASN A 37 -11.79 -15.21 13.40
N GLU A 38 -12.18 -14.19 14.15
CA GLU A 38 -13.29 -14.29 15.10
C GLU A 38 -14.68 -14.25 14.44
N LYS A 39 -14.86 -13.47 13.36
CA LYS A 39 -16.18 -13.13 12.83
C LYS A 39 -16.49 -13.72 11.47
N VAL A 40 -15.49 -14.15 10.70
CA VAL A 40 -15.69 -14.54 9.29
C VAL A 40 -15.23 -15.98 9.02
N TYR A 41 -14.01 -16.31 9.42
CA TYR A 41 -13.32 -17.55 9.04
C TYR A 41 -12.49 -18.08 10.23
N THR A 42 -13.17 -18.71 11.18
CA THR A 42 -12.63 -19.24 12.44
C THR A 42 -11.65 -20.40 12.27
N ALA A 43 -11.61 -21.04 11.11
CA ALA A 43 -10.75 -22.20 10.85
C ALA A 43 -9.28 -21.86 10.56
N ILE A 44 -8.94 -20.59 10.32
CA ILE A 44 -7.59 -20.16 9.94
C ILE A 44 -6.99 -19.32 11.05
N TYR A 45 -5.78 -19.67 11.51
CA TYR A 45 -5.08 -18.93 12.57
C TYR A 45 -4.79 -17.46 12.16
N PRO A 46 -4.90 -16.48 13.09
CA PRO A 46 -4.70 -15.07 12.80
C PRO A 46 -3.37 -14.72 12.12
N ILE A 47 -2.30 -15.49 12.40
CA ILE A 47 -0.97 -15.30 11.82
C ILE A 47 -0.98 -15.35 10.29
N TYR A 48 -1.84 -16.18 9.67
CA TYR A 48 -1.92 -16.27 8.21
C TYR A 48 -2.57 -15.02 7.61
N TYR A 49 -3.63 -14.49 8.26
CA TYR A 49 -4.25 -13.23 7.84
C TYR A 49 -3.29 -12.05 7.99
N LEU A 50 -2.56 -12.00 9.11
CA LEU A 50 -1.57 -10.97 9.37
C LEU A 50 -0.39 -11.03 8.38
N THR A 51 0.04 -12.24 8.02
CA THR A 51 1.08 -12.43 6.99
C THR A 51 0.58 -11.92 5.64
N ALA A 52 -0.64 -12.30 5.25
CA ALA A 52 -1.25 -11.87 4.00
C ALA A 52 -1.45 -10.35 3.95
N SER A 53 -1.92 -9.73 5.03
CA SER A 53 -2.11 -8.27 5.12
C SER A 53 -0.78 -7.52 5.02
N THR A 54 0.27 -8.03 5.67
CA THR A 54 1.63 -7.46 5.62
C THR A 54 2.21 -7.52 4.20
N ILE A 55 2.16 -8.68 3.54
CA ILE A 55 2.64 -8.83 2.16
C ILE A 55 1.84 -7.92 1.21
N THR A 56 0.53 -7.86 1.39
CA THR A 56 -0.34 -7.02 0.55
C THR A 56 -0.04 -5.54 0.76
N SER A 57 0.15 -5.09 2.00
CA SER A 57 0.53 -3.72 2.34
C SER A 57 1.83 -3.29 1.65
N ILE A 58 2.91 -4.07 1.81
CA ILE A 58 4.20 -3.81 1.17
C ILE A 58 4.04 -3.77 -0.35
N SER A 59 3.32 -4.74 -0.92
CA SER A 59 3.04 -4.80 -2.35
C SER A 59 2.31 -3.55 -2.85
N MET A 60 1.36 -3.01 -2.08
CA MET A 60 0.63 -1.79 -2.46
C MET A 60 1.53 -0.56 -2.49
N PHE A 61 2.51 -0.44 -1.59
CA PHE A 61 3.51 0.63 -1.66
C PHE A 61 4.40 0.49 -2.90
N LEU A 62 4.85 -0.72 -3.22
CA LEU A 62 5.66 -0.99 -4.41
C LEU A 62 4.88 -0.71 -5.70
N ILE A 63 3.61 -1.11 -5.78
CA ILE A 63 2.70 -0.82 -6.90
C ILE A 63 2.50 0.70 -7.04
N SER A 64 2.35 1.42 -5.93
CA SER A 64 2.22 2.88 -5.95
C SER A 64 3.47 3.54 -6.53
N LEU A 65 4.68 3.10 -6.14
CA LEU A 65 5.94 3.55 -6.73
C LEU A 65 6.03 3.20 -8.22
N LEU A 66 5.57 2.01 -8.62
CA LEU A 66 5.53 1.61 -10.02
C LEU A 66 4.62 2.53 -10.84
N PHE A 67 3.44 2.91 -10.33
CA PHE A 67 2.55 3.85 -11.01
C PHE A 67 3.17 5.24 -11.14
N VAL A 68 3.86 5.73 -10.10
CA VAL A 68 4.62 7.00 -10.16
C VAL A 68 5.70 6.93 -11.24
N TYR A 69 6.46 5.84 -11.29
CA TYR A 69 7.51 5.63 -12.31
C TYR A 69 6.92 5.62 -13.72
N ILE A 70 5.84 4.88 -13.96
CA ILE A 70 5.17 4.81 -15.26
C ILE A 70 4.64 6.21 -15.66
N ALA A 71 4.03 6.94 -14.72
CA ALA A 71 3.49 8.28 -14.97
C ALA A 71 4.58 9.30 -15.30
N ALA A 72 5.75 9.21 -14.66
CA ALA A 72 6.92 10.02 -14.93
C ALA A 72 7.53 9.69 -16.30
N LYS A 73 7.74 8.39 -16.60
CA LYS A 73 8.30 7.92 -17.87
C LYS A 73 7.43 8.33 -19.06
N LYS A 74 6.11 8.25 -18.93
CA LYS A 74 5.13 8.67 -19.95
C LYS A 74 4.91 10.19 -20.01
N LYS A 75 5.63 10.99 -19.18
CA LYS A 75 5.44 12.45 -19.07
C LYS A 75 3.97 12.84 -18.87
N ILE A 76 3.22 12.01 -18.12
CA ILE A 76 1.83 12.25 -17.74
C ILE A 76 1.82 13.20 -16.54
N LEU A 77 2.67 12.93 -15.54
CA LEU A 77 2.93 13.81 -14.40
C LEU A 77 4.20 14.62 -14.63
N SER A 78 4.29 15.79 -14.00
CA SER A 78 5.53 16.56 -13.99
C SER A 78 6.59 15.86 -13.13
N LYS A 79 7.87 16.12 -13.41
CA LYS A 79 8.99 15.55 -12.64
C LYS A 79 8.89 15.95 -11.16
N THR A 80 8.49 17.19 -10.87
CA THR A 80 8.31 17.70 -9.50
C THR A 80 7.20 16.95 -8.76
N ILE A 81 6.03 16.76 -9.38
CA ILE A 81 4.91 16.04 -8.77
C ILE A 81 5.27 14.57 -8.54
N SER A 82 5.89 13.92 -9.54
CA SER A 82 6.30 12.52 -9.44
C SER A 82 7.35 12.31 -8.34
N SER A 83 8.31 13.24 -8.22
CA SER A 83 9.32 13.22 -7.14
C SER A 83 8.69 13.34 -5.75
N ARG A 84 7.72 14.26 -5.58
CA ARG A 84 6.99 14.42 -4.31
C ARG A 84 6.24 13.14 -3.94
N TYR A 85 5.52 12.54 -4.88
CA TYR A 85 4.84 11.25 -4.64
C TYR A 85 5.81 10.14 -4.25
N ALA A 86 6.92 9.98 -4.99
CA ALA A 86 7.90 8.95 -4.70
C ALA A 86 8.48 9.10 -3.28
N TRP A 87 8.84 10.32 -2.88
CA TRP A 87 9.35 10.60 -1.54
C TRP A 87 8.32 10.31 -0.44
N SER A 88 7.07 10.76 -0.61
CA SER A 88 6.01 10.49 0.36
C SER A 88 5.73 8.99 0.49
N ILE A 89 5.63 8.27 -0.63
CA ILE A 89 5.40 6.82 -0.61
C ILE A 89 6.58 6.09 0.00
N PHE A 90 7.82 6.51 -0.29
CA PHE A 90 9.01 5.86 0.24
C PHE A 90 9.11 6.03 1.77
N ILE A 91 8.97 7.26 2.28
CA ILE A 91 9.06 7.53 3.72
C ILE A 91 7.93 6.81 4.46
N THR A 92 6.68 7.05 4.07
CA THR A 92 5.53 6.44 4.75
C THR A 92 5.52 4.92 4.60
N GLY A 93 5.80 4.43 3.39
CA GLY A 93 5.88 3.00 3.12
C GLY A 93 6.99 2.31 3.91
N PHE A 94 8.15 2.94 4.08
CA PHE A 94 9.24 2.40 4.90
C PHE A 94 8.80 2.22 6.35
N PHE A 95 8.32 3.29 7.01
CA PHE A 95 7.92 3.21 8.42
C PHE A 95 6.76 2.25 8.66
N ILE A 96 5.75 2.24 7.79
CA ILE A 96 4.61 1.33 7.92
C ILE A 96 5.01 -0.11 7.63
N SER A 97 5.88 -0.36 6.66
CA SER A 97 6.37 -1.71 6.39
C SER A 97 7.20 -2.24 7.58
N CYS A 98 8.06 -1.40 8.17
CA CYS A 98 8.79 -1.74 9.39
C CYS A 98 7.84 -2.08 10.53
N TRP A 99 6.79 -1.28 10.75
CA TRP A 99 5.77 -1.56 11.76
C TRP A 99 5.05 -2.89 11.49
N SER A 100 4.54 -3.10 10.28
CA SER A 100 3.81 -4.31 9.91
C SER A 100 4.69 -5.57 10.03
N MET A 101 5.96 -5.49 9.64
CA MET A 101 6.91 -6.59 9.80
C MET A 101 7.25 -6.86 11.26
N PHE A 102 7.38 -5.81 12.09
CA PHE A 102 7.60 -5.95 13.53
C PHE A 102 6.42 -6.68 14.19
N VAL A 103 5.19 -6.25 13.92
CA VAL A 103 3.98 -6.89 14.42
C VAL A 103 3.92 -8.35 13.95
N LEU A 104 4.19 -8.62 12.67
CA LEU A 104 4.26 -9.99 12.17
C LEU A 104 5.32 -10.82 12.92
N ALA A 105 6.53 -10.30 13.11
CA ALA A 105 7.59 -11.00 13.82
C ALA A 105 7.22 -11.33 15.27
N MET A 106 6.50 -10.44 15.98
CA MET A 106 6.00 -10.71 17.33
C MET A 106 5.00 -11.88 17.41
N TRP A 107 4.35 -12.23 16.30
CA TRP A 107 3.43 -13.37 16.22
C TRP A 107 4.11 -14.69 15.83
N TRP A 108 5.34 -14.63 15.32
CA TRP A 108 6.13 -15.80 14.94
C TRP A 108 7.01 -16.35 16.07
N GLY A 109 7.14 -15.63 17.18
CA GLY A 109 7.84 -16.05 18.40
C GLY A 109 6.88 -16.43 19.51
#